data_AF-A0A7V3X5A1-F1
#
_entry.id   AF-A0A7V3X5A1-F1
#
_cell.length_a   1.000
_cell.length_b   1.000
_cell.length_c   1.000
_cell.angle_alpha   90.00
_cell.angle_beta   90.00
_cell.angle_gamma   90.00
#
_symmetry.space_group_name_H-M   'P 1'
#
loop_
_entity.id
_entity.type
_entity.pdbx_description
1 polymer ?
#
loop_
_entity_poly.entity_id
_entity_poly.type
_entity_poly.pdbx_seq_one_letter_code
_entity_poly.pdbx_strand_id
1 'polypeptide(L)'
;MSDGSEIFGEMNARSREVFRLVVESYLETGGPIGSRTLTRSLSEKVSAATIRNVMQDLEHLGLLDSPHVSAGRIPTQHGLRMFVDGLLEVGDLQSDDRKKIDATVGEASDVNSLLDRVGSALSGMTHGASLVLA
;
A
#
# COMPACT_ATOMS: atom_id res chain seq x y z
N MET A 1 -2.11 -2.99 19.39
CA MET A 1 -2.03 -2.41 18.04
C MET A 1 -2.17 -0.89 18.13
N SER A 2 -1.34 -0.20 18.93
CA SER A 2 -1.45 1.27 19.15
C SER A 2 -0.30 2.08 18.52
N ASP A 3 0.84 1.47 18.18
CA ASP A 3 2.03 2.20 17.67
C ASP A 3 1.80 2.96 16.37
N GLY A 4 1.07 2.38 15.40
CA GLY A 4 0.90 2.99 14.08
C GLY A 4 0.13 4.32 14.13
N SER A 5 -0.87 4.41 15.01
CA SER A 5 -1.70 5.62 15.16
C SER A 5 -0.98 6.76 15.87
N GLU A 6 0.00 6.47 16.75
CA GLU A 6 0.78 7.50 17.43
C GLU A 6 1.77 8.18 16.46
N ILE A 7 2.47 7.38 15.65
CA ILE A 7 3.39 7.91 14.60
C ILE A 7 2.63 8.80 13.60
N PHE A 8 1.39 8.44 13.26
CA PHE A 8 0.54 9.27 12.40
C PHE A 8 0.24 10.67 12.95
N GLY A 9 0.01 10.75 14.26
CA GLY A 9 -0.24 12.00 14.97
C GLY A 9 0.97 12.93 14.99
N GLU A 10 2.18 12.36 15.08
CA GLU A 10 3.44 13.10 15.11
C GLU A 10 3.88 13.61 13.73
N MET A 11 3.46 12.95 12.65
CA MET A 11 3.78 13.36 11.29
C MET A 11 2.97 14.58 10.85
N ASN A 12 3.65 15.58 10.30
CA ASN A 12 2.99 16.68 9.62
C ASN A 12 2.35 16.21 8.29
N ALA A 13 1.45 17.02 7.72
CA ALA A 13 0.71 16.69 6.50
C ALA A 13 1.63 16.35 5.31
N ARG A 14 2.76 17.06 5.17
CA ARG A 14 3.73 16.83 4.10
C ARG A 14 4.44 15.49 4.25
N SER A 15 4.87 15.14 5.45
CA SER A 15 5.53 13.84 5.71
C SER A 15 4.58 12.68 5.40
N ARG A 16 3.29 12.81 5.75
CA ARG A 16 2.27 11.82 5.40
C ARG A 16 2.07 11.70 3.89
N GLU A 17 1.99 12.81 3.18
CA GLU A 17 1.82 12.82 1.73
C GLU A 17 3.04 12.22 1.00
N VAL A 18 4.26 12.64 1.38
CA VAL A 18 5.50 12.07 0.83
C VAL A 18 5.55 10.57 1.09
N PHE A 19 5.24 10.13 2.31
CA PHE A 19 5.22 8.72 2.66
C PHE A 19 4.19 7.93 1.83
N ARG A 20 2.95 8.44 1.72
CA ARG A 20 1.89 7.86 0.90
C ARG A 20 2.35 7.66 -0.55
N LEU A 21 2.92 8.70 -1.17
CA LEU A 21 3.38 8.63 -2.56
C LEU A 21 4.58 7.71 -2.76
N VAL A 22 5.48 7.60 -1.78
CA VAL A 22 6.57 6.60 -1.82
C VAL A 22 5.99 5.19 -1.83
N VAL A 23 5.05 4.89 -0.93
CA VAL A 23 4.45 3.55 -0.85
C VAL A 23 3.66 3.21 -2.11
N GLU A 24 2.81 4.13 -2.59
CA GLU A 24 2.05 3.93 -3.83
C GLU A 24 2.98 3.68 -5.03
N SER A 25 4.00 4.53 -5.22
CA SER A 25 4.95 4.36 -6.32
C SER A 25 5.76 3.07 -6.20
N TYR A 26 6.07 2.64 -4.97
CA TYR A 26 6.75 1.36 -4.72
C TYR A 26 5.86 0.17 -5.05
N LEU A 27 4.57 0.20 -4.69
CA LEU A 27 3.61 -0.86 -5.02
C LEU A 27 3.37 -0.97 -6.53
N GLU A 28 3.41 0.15 -7.25
CA GLU A 28 3.28 0.18 -8.71
C GLU A 28 4.53 -0.33 -9.44
N THR A 29 5.73 0.01 -8.97
CA THR A 29 6.98 -0.21 -9.73
C THR A 29 7.85 -1.34 -9.18
N GLY A 30 7.68 -1.71 -7.91
CA GLY A 30 8.57 -2.61 -7.16
C GLY A 30 9.97 -2.05 -6.88
N GLY A 31 10.26 -0.82 -7.29
CA GLY A 31 11.59 -0.22 -7.28
C GLY A 31 11.80 0.86 -6.22
N PRO A 32 13.06 1.20 -5.87
CA PRO A 32 13.36 2.32 -4.99
C PRO A 32 12.87 3.66 -5.55
N ILE A 33 12.27 4.50 -4.70
CA ILE A 33 11.66 5.76 -5.10
C ILE A 33 12.58 6.93 -4.77
N GLY A 34 12.91 7.72 -5.79
CA GLY A 34 13.75 8.91 -5.67
C GLY A 34 12.92 10.18 -5.43
N SER A 35 13.51 11.15 -4.72
CA SER A 35 12.83 12.41 -4.40
C SER A 35 12.41 13.22 -5.64
N ARG A 36 13.12 13.09 -6.76
CA ARG A 36 12.75 13.71 -8.06
C ARG A 36 11.51 13.09 -8.69
N THR A 37 11.22 11.82 -8.41
CA THR A 37 10.02 11.15 -8.93
C THR A 37 8.76 11.76 -8.31
N LEU A 38 8.87 12.18 -7.04
CA LEU A 38 7.72 12.66 -6.25
C LEU A 38 7.39 14.15 -6.45
N THR A 39 8.32 14.95 -6.99
CA THR A 39 8.10 16.41 -7.13
C THR A 39 6.91 16.78 -8.00
N ARG A 40 6.50 15.89 -8.91
CA ARG A 40 5.36 16.12 -9.83
C ARG A 40 4.02 15.68 -9.24
N SER A 41 4.05 14.78 -8.26
CA SER A 41 2.85 14.15 -7.70
C SER A 41 2.42 14.76 -6.37
N LEU A 42 3.30 15.55 -5.72
CA LEU A 42 2.94 16.29 -4.52
C LEU A 42 1.95 17.42 -4.84
N SER A 43 0.98 17.61 -3.95
CA SER A 43 0.04 18.74 -4.00
C SER A 43 0.75 20.09 -3.79
N GLU A 44 1.78 20.12 -2.94
CA GLU A 44 2.61 21.31 -2.70
C GLU A 44 3.82 21.34 -3.63
N LYS A 45 4.13 22.51 -4.21
CA LYS A 45 5.36 22.69 -5.00
C LYS A 45 6.58 22.78 -4.10
N VAL A 46 7.24 21.64 -3.88
CA VAL A 46 8.48 21.54 -3.10
C VAL A 46 9.66 21.01 -3.93
N SER A 47 10.87 21.34 -3.52
CA SER A 47 12.09 20.90 -4.21
C SER A 47 12.40 19.43 -3.93
N ALA A 48 13.15 18.79 -4.84
CA ALA A 48 13.64 17.43 -4.62
C ALA A 48 14.58 17.31 -3.40
N ALA A 49 15.23 18.41 -2.99
CA ALA A 49 16.04 18.45 -1.77
C ALA A 49 15.15 18.41 -0.52
N THR A 50 14.05 19.18 -0.52
CA THR A 50 13.06 19.17 0.56
C THR A 50 12.45 17.78 0.75
N ILE A 51 12.03 17.14 -0.35
CA ILE A 51 11.48 15.77 -0.31
C ILE A 51 12.54 14.78 0.19
N ARG A 52 13.81 14.92 -0.21
CA ARG A 52 14.90 14.07 0.28
C ARG A 52 15.06 14.17 1.79
N ASN A 53 14.97 15.38 2.36
CA ASN A 53 15.04 15.57 3.81
C ASN A 53 13.86 14.89 4.52
N VAL A 54 12.64 15.07 4.01
CA VAL A 54 11.46 14.40 4.56
C VAL A 54 11.61 12.88 4.50
N MET A 55 12.11 12.34 3.38
CA MET A 55 12.39 10.91 3.24
C MET A 55 13.46 10.41 4.22
N GLN A 56 14.43 11.26 4.59
CA GLN A 56 15.44 10.94 5.60
C GLN A 56 14.84 10.94 7.01
N ASP A 57 13.91 11.86 7.31
CA ASP A 57 13.17 11.86 8.58
C ASP A 57 12.31 10.59 8.70
N LEU A 58 11.62 10.20 7.62
CA LEU A 58 10.82 8.97 7.55
C LEU A 58 11.68 7.70 7.70
N GLU A 59 12.92 7.72 7.22
CA GLU A 59 13.90 6.65 7.42
C GLU A 59 14.36 6.60 8.89
N HIS A 60 14.56 7.76 9.52
CA HIS A 60 14.87 7.82 10.96
C HIS A 60 13.72 7.29 11.84
N LEU A 61 12.48 7.48 11.39
CA LEU A 61 11.27 6.90 12.00
C LEU A 61 11.10 5.39 11.70
N GLY A 62 11.99 4.78 10.91
CA GLY A 62 11.93 3.35 10.56
C GLY A 62 10.84 2.99 9.56
N LEU A 63 10.18 3.96 8.93
CA LEU A 63 9.12 3.74 7.94
C LEU A 63 9.68 3.51 6.54
N LEU A 64 10.83 4.10 6.23
CA LEU A 64 11.56 3.94 4.98
C LEU A 64 12.96 3.36 5.24
N ASP A 65 13.53 2.75 4.20
CA ASP A 65 14.92 2.30 4.19
C ASP A 65 15.54 2.58 2.81
N SER A 66 16.86 2.45 2.71
CA SER A 66 17.61 2.65 1.49
C SER A 66 18.44 1.42 1.14
N PRO A 67 18.21 0.78 -0.02
CA PRO A 67 19.05 -0.34 -0.42
C PRO A 67 20.51 0.12 -0.65
N HIS A 68 20.69 1.36 -1.13
CA HIS A 68 21.98 2.04 -1.26
C HIS A 68 21.79 3.56 -1.11
N VAL A 69 22.81 4.25 -0.59
CA VAL A 69 22.82 5.70 -0.28
C VAL A 69 22.27 6.61 -1.42
N SER A 70 22.40 6.20 -2.68
CA SER A 70 21.96 6.95 -3.86
C SER A 70 20.69 6.42 -4.55
N ALA A 71 20.20 5.23 -4.19
CA ALA A 71 19.17 4.52 -4.97
C ALA A 71 17.74 5.07 -4.78
N GLY A 72 17.50 5.87 -3.75
CA GLY A 72 16.16 6.27 -3.31
C GLY A 72 15.77 5.58 -2.01
N ARG A 73 14.46 5.47 -1.75
CA ARG A 73 13.93 4.77 -0.57
C ARG A 73 12.89 3.74 -0.94
N ILE A 74 12.80 2.71 -0.12
CA ILE A 74 11.75 1.68 -0.14
C ILE A 74 11.03 1.70 1.21
N PRO A 75 9.73 1.37 1.27
CA PRO A 75 9.05 1.22 2.53
C PRO A 75 9.55 -0.03 3.27
N THR A 76 9.72 0.09 4.59
CA THR A 76 9.99 -1.07 5.44
C THR A 76 8.71 -1.90 5.64
N GLN A 77 8.81 -3.09 6.23
CA GLN A 77 7.61 -3.81 6.66
C GLN A 77 6.76 -2.99 7.63
N HIS A 78 7.39 -2.28 8.56
CA HIS A 78 6.69 -1.41 9.50
C HIS A 78 5.99 -0.26 8.77
N GLY A 79 6.68 0.37 7.81
CA GLY A 79 6.09 1.39 6.93
C GLY A 79 4.87 0.86 6.17
N LEU A 80 4.99 -0.28 5.50
CA LEU A 80 3.86 -0.88 4.78
C LEU A 80 2.67 -1.17 5.71
N ARG A 81 2.92 -1.68 6.92
CA ARG A 81 1.85 -1.92 7.89
C ARG A 81 1.17 -0.63 8.31
N MET A 82 1.95 0.41 8.62
CA MET A 82 1.46 1.72 8.98
C MET A 82 0.64 2.34 7.84
N PHE A 83 1.09 2.23 6.59
CA PHE A 83 0.33 2.68 5.42
C PHE A 83 -1.05 2.02 5.34
N VAL A 84 -1.11 0.69 5.50
CA VAL A 84 -2.39 -0.05 5.49
C VAL A 84 -3.29 0.36 6.65
N ASP A 85 -2.73 0.57 7.84
CA ASP A 85 -3.49 0.86 9.06
C ASP A 85 -4.02 2.30 9.15
N GLY A 86 -3.37 3.27 8.51
CA GLY A 86 -3.72 4.69 8.72
C GLY A 86 -3.69 5.62 7.51
N LEU A 87 -3.25 5.18 6.32
CA LEU A 87 -3.33 5.97 5.07
C LEU A 87 -4.18 5.33 3.99
N LEU A 88 -4.38 4.02 4.03
CA LEU A 88 -5.20 3.33 3.05
C LEU A 88 -6.67 3.67 3.27
N GLU A 89 -7.18 4.63 2.52
CA GLU A 89 -8.60 4.89 2.42
C GLU A 89 -9.24 3.79 1.56
N VAL A 90 -9.80 2.77 2.20
CA VAL A 90 -10.56 1.72 1.52
C VAL A 90 -11.90 2.33 1.08
N GLY A 91 -12.03 2.60 -0.22
CA GLY A 91 -13.30 3.02 -0.81
C GLY A 91 -14.32 1.87 -0.88
N ASP A 92 -15.57 2.23 -1.15
CA ASP A 92 -16.62 1.24 -1.41
C ASP A 92 -16.35 0.45 -2.70
N LEU A 93 -16.68 -0.84 -2.67
CA LEU A 93 -16.65 -1.69 -3.87
C LEU A 93 -17.57 -1.12 -4.95
N GLN A 94 -17.06 -0.97 -6.17
CA GLN A 94 -17.89 -0.59 -7.31
C GLN A 94 -18.95 -1.67 -7.57
N SER A 95 -20.12 -1.25 -8.06
CA SER A 95 -21.25 -2.16 -8.30
C SER A 95 -20.92 -3.32 -9.21
N ASP A 96 -20.03 -3.11 -10.18
CA ASP A 96 -19.62 -4.13 -11.13
C ASP A 96 -18.67 -5.15 -10.51
N ASP A 97 -17.78 -4.71 -9.63
CA ASP A 97 -16.89 -5.61 -8.89
C ASP A 97 -17.68 -6.43 -7.87
N ARG A 98 -18.66 -5.82 -7.20
CA ARG A 98 -19.61 -6.55 -6.34
C ARG A 98 -20.36 -7.64 -7.11
N LYS A 99 -20.89 -7.34 -8.30
CA LYS A 99 -21.57 -8.34 -9.14
C LYS A 99 -20.65 -9.49 -9.55
N LYS A 100 -19.39 -9.23 -9.90
CA LYS A 100 -18.41 -10.28 -10.24
C LYS A 100 -18.10 -11.18 -9.04
N ILE A 101 -17.97 -10.60 -7.85
CA ILE A 101 -17.78 -11.34 -6.60
C ILE A 101 -19.01 -12.21 -6.31
N ASP A 102 -20.21 -11.65 -6.37
CA ASP A 102 -21.46 -12.39 -6.11
C ASP A 102 -21.68 -13.55 -7.11
N ALA A 103 -21.31 -13.34 -8.38
CA ALA A 103 -21.37 -14.38 -9.42
C ALA A 103 -20.40 -15.55 -9.16
N THR A 104 -19.30 -15.31 -8.43
CA THR A 104 -18.34 -16.35 -8.04
C THR A 104 -18.94 -17.29 -7.01
N VAL A 105 -19.80 -16.78 -6.13
CA VAL A 105 -20.43 -17.53 -5.04
C VAL A 105 -21.58 -18.40 -5.56
N GLY A 106 -22.53 -17.85 -6.33
CA GLY A 106 -23.55 -18.58 -7.10
C GLY A 106 -24.33 -19.70 -6.37
N GLU A 107 -25.22 -20.42 -7.08
CA GLU A 107 -25.89 -21.61 -6.54
C GLU A 107 -24.97 -22.84 -6.63
N ALA A 108 -23.93 -22.88 -5.81
CA ALA A 108 -23.12 -24.08 -5.66
C ALA A 108 -23.86 -25.10 -4.77
N SER A 109 -24.18 -26.27 -5.32
CA SER A 109 -24.81 -27.36 -4.57
C SER A 109 -23.84 -28.14 -3.68
N ASP A 110 -22.53 -27.96 -3.87
CA ASP A 110 -21.47 -28.63 -3.11
C ASP A 110 -20.47 -27.61 -2.55
N VAL A 111 -20.20 -27.69 -1.25
CA VAL A 111 -19.32 -26.78 -0.51
C VAL A 111 -17.89 -26.85 -1.05
N ASN A 112 -17.38 -28.03 -1.41
CA ASN A 112 -16.03 -28.15 -1.94
C ASN A 112 -15.86 -27.37 -3.24
N SER A 113 -16.84 -27.49 -4.15
CA SER A 113 -16.84 -26.75 -5.41
C SER A 113 -16.90 -25.22 -5.22
N LEU A 114 -17.56 -24.76 -4.16
CA LEU A 114 -17.60 -23.34 -3.81
C LEU A 114 -16.25 -22.86 -3.28
N LEU A 115 -15.61 -23.63 -2.38
CA LEU A 115 -14.29 -23.31 -1.85
C LEU A 115 -13.24 -23.22 -2.96
N ASP A 116 -13.25 -24.15 -3.92
CA ASP A 116 -12.35 -24.15 -5.08
C ASP A 116 -12.55 -22.91 -5.98
N ARG A 117 -13.81 -22.51 -6.21
CA ARG A 117 -14.15 -21.32 -7.00
C ARG A 117 -13.69 -20.03 -6.33
N VAL A 118 -13.95 -19.89 -5.03
CA VAL A 118 -13.51 -18.72 -4.26
C VAL A 118 -11.98 -18.66 -4.24
N GLY A 119 -11.31 -19.79 -4.00
CA GLY A 119 -9.84 -19.85 -4.05
C GLY A 119 -9.28 -19.43 -5.41
N SER A 120 -9.87 -19.94 -6.51
CA SER A 120 -9.47 -19.59 -7.87
C SER A 120 -9.71 -18.11 -8.20
N ALA A 121 -10.86 -17.56 -7.79
CA ALA A 121 -11.19 -16.16 -8.02
C ALA A 121 -10.26 -15.22 -7.24
N LEU A 122 -10.02 -15.50 -5.95
CA LEU A 122 -9.09 -14.72 -5.13
C LEU A 122 -7.67 -14.75 -5.70
N SER A 123 -7.21 -15.91 -6.18
CA SER A 123 -5.90 -16.03 -6.79
C SER A 123 -5.82 -15.24 -8.09
N GLY A 124 -6.84 -15.35 -8.96
CA GLY A 124 -6.90 -14.60 -10.21
C GLY A 124 -6.97 -13.08 -10.02
N MET A 125 -7.63 -12.60 -8.97
CA MET A 125 -7.73 -11.16 -8.69
C MET A 125 -6.45 -10.59 -8.05
N THR A 126 -5.90 -11.29 -7.06
CA THR A 126 -4.75 -10.78 -6.29
C THR A 126 -3.40 -11.10 -6.94
N HIS A 127 -3.39 -11.95 -7.97
CA HIS A 127 -2.17 -12.54 -8.53
C HIS A 127 -1.31 -13.27 -7.48
N GLY A 128 -1.93 -13.69 -6.37
CA GLY A 128 -1.29 -14.38 -5.26
C GLY A 128 -1.82 -15.80 -5.05
N ALA A 129 -1.11 -16.58 -4.24
CA ALA A 129 -1.63 -17.86 -3.75
C ALA A 129 -2.81 -17.60 -2.79
N SER A 130 -3.88 -18.39 -2.92
CA SER A 130 -5.08 -18.25 -2.10
C SER A 130 -5.44 -19.57 -1.43
N LEU A 131 -5.83 -19.50 -0.16
CA LEU A 131 -6.29 -20.64 0.64
C LEU A 131 -7.64 -20.29 1.25
N VAL A 132 -8.63 -21.17 1.07
CA VAL A 132 -9.96 -21.06 1.68
C VAL A 132 -10.19 -22.32 2.50
N LEU A 133 -10.60 -22.17 3.76
CA LEU A 133 -10.78 -23.26 4.71
C LEU A 133 -12.27 -23.39 5.07
N ALA A 134 -12.71 -24.63 5.29
CA ALA A 134 -14.07 -24.98 5.72
C ALA A 134 -14.24 -24.90 7.24
#